data_AF-A0A9N9TFH2-F1
#
_entry.id   AF-A0A9N9TFH2-F1
#
_cell.length_a   1.000
_cell.length_b   1.000
_cell.length_c   1.000
_cell.angle_alpha   90.00
_cell.angle_beta   90.00
_cell.angle_gamma   90.00
#
_symmetry.space_group_name_H-M   'P 1'
#
loop_
_entity.id
_entity.type
_entity.pdbx_description
1 polymer ?
#
loop_
_entity_poly.entity_id
_entity_poly.type
_entity_poly.pdbx_seq_one_letter_code
_entity_poly.pdbx_strand_id
1 'polypeptide(L)' 'MPLFGKEKKPKKEPKDSDKPCLEDKYYLKELLGTGAFSVVRLAESKENHGVMHAVKIIDKKALKGKEDSLENEIKVLRR' A
#
# COMPACT_ATOMS: atom_id res chain seq x y z
N MET A 1 -33.92 -27.26 22.80
CA MET A 1 -33.33 -25.91 22.71
C MET A 1 -32.06 -26.00 21.87
N PRO A 2 -32.01 -25.50 20.63
CA PRO A 2 -30.77 -25.52 19.86
C PRO A 2 -29.91 -24.30 20.19
N LEU A 3 -28.79 -24.56 20.87
CA LEU A 3 -27.58 -23.74 20.84
C LEU A 3 -26.91 -23.97 19.48
N PHE A 4 -26.82 -22.97 18.60
CA PHE A 4 -25.65 -22.67 17.74
C PHE A 4 -26.01 -21.66 16.64
N GLY A 5 -25.07 -20.76 16.34
CA GLY A 5 -25.12 -19.94 15.12
C GLY A 5 -24.96 -18.43 15.31
N LYS A 6 -24.04 -17.95 16.15
CA LYS A 6 -23.59 -16.55 16.03
C LYS A 6 -22.69 -16.44 14.80
N GLU A 7 -23.28 -16.06 13.67
CA GLU A 7 -22.56 -15.65 12.48
C GLU A 7 -21.63 -14.48 12.82
N LYS A 8 -20.32 -14.71 12.73
CA LYS A 8 -19.31 -13.66 12.87
C LYS A 8 -19.43 -12.75 11.66
N LYS A 9 -20.06 -11.58 11.84
CA LYS A 9 -20.00 -10.48 10.87
C LYS A 9 -18.53 -10.22 10.48
N PRO A 10 -18.18 -10.17 9.19
CA PRO A 10 -16.86 -9.70 8.79
C PRO A 10 -16.72 -8.26 9.29
N LYS A 11 -15.71 -8.02 10.13
CA LYS A 11 -15.33 -6.67 10.55
C LYS A 11 -14.93 -5.92 9.28
N LYS A 12 -15.82 -5.06 8.79
CA LYS A 12 -15.46 -4.02 7.82
C LYS A 12 -14.37 -3.17 8.48
N GLU A 13 -13.15 -3.31 8.00
CA GLU A 13 -12.08 -2.36 8.30
C GLU A 13 -12.58 -0.97 7.89
N PRO A 14 -12.35 0.08 8.70
CA PRO A 14 -12.85 1.41 8.42
C PRO A 14 -12.41 1.85 7.02
N LYS A 15 -13.39 2.20 6.18
CA LYS A 15 -13.16 2.84 4.88
C LYS A 15 -12.51 4.20 5.16
N ASP A 16 -11.20 4.25 5.00
CA ASP A 16 -10.40 5.47 5.00
C ASP A 16 -10.62 6.17 3.65
N SER A 17 -11.80 6.80 3.49
CA SER A 17 -12.35 7.27 2.22
C SER A 17 -11.77 8.58 1.69
N ASP A 18 -10.86 9.21 2.43
CA ASP A 18 -10.33 10.55 2.11
C ASP A 18 -8.81 10.57 1.86
N LYS A 19 -8.18 9.41 1.71
CA LYS A 19 -6.77 9.35 1.28
C LYS A 19 -6.72 9.33 -0.25
N PRO A 20 -5.97 10.24 -0.89
CA PRO A 20 -5.78 10.17 -2.34
C PRO A 20 -5.18 8.81 -2.69
N CYS A 21 -5.89 8.04 -3.52
CA CYS A 21 -5.44 6.73 -3.95
C CYS A 21 -4.26 6.93 -4.92
N LEU A 22 -3.29 6.02 -4.87
CA LEU A 22 -2.11 6.08 -5.73
C LEU A 22 -2.53 6.09 -7.21
N GLU A 23 -3.57 5.32 -7.52
CA GLU A 23 -4.19 5.19 -8.83
C GLU A 23 -4.82 6.48 -9.34
N ASP A 24 -5.12 7.45 -8.48
CA ASP A 24 -5.66 8.75 -8.92
C ASP A 24 -4.56 9.62 -9.53
N LYS A 25 -3.32 9.52 -9.01
CA LYS A 25 -2.19 10.37 -9.40
C LYS A 25 -1.24 9.73 -10.40
N TYR A 26 -1.23 8.39 -10.48
CA TYR A 26 -0.28 7.67 -11.31
C TYR A 26 -0.92 6.56 -12.13
N TYR A 27 -0.41 6.34 -13.34
CA TYR A 27 -0.66 5.13 -14.13
C TYR A 27 0.40 4.09 -13.79
N LEU A 28 0.01 3.05 -13.04
CA LEU A 28 0.89 1.92 -12.75
C LEU A 28 1.12 1.06 -14.00
N LYS A 29 2.39 0.84 -14.35
CA LYS A 29 2.87 0.08 -15.50
C LYS A 29 3.50 -1.23 -15.02
N GLU A 30 4.60 -1.65 -15.62
CA GLU A 30 5.26 -2.93 -15.36
C GLU A 30 5.86 -3.05 -13.96
N LEU A 31 6.12 -4.29 -13.55
CA LEU A 31 6.80 -4.63 -12.32
C LEU A 31 8.31 -4.50 -12.53
N LEU A 32 8.96 -3.64 -11.74
CA LEU A 32 10.40 -3.42 -11.79
C LEU A 32 11.15 -4.33 -10.81
N GLY A 33 10.50 -4.73 -9.71
CA GLY A 33 11.13 -5.60 -8.73
C GLY A 33 10.20 -6.06 -7.63
N THR A 34 10.61 -7.12 -6.95
CA THR A 34 9.93 -7.65 -5.75
C THR A 34 10.91 -7.71 -4.61
N GLY A 35 10.43 -7.38 -3.41
CA GLY A 35 11.13 -7.55 -2.15
C GLY A 35 10.29 -8.40 -1.20
N ALA A 36 10.80 -8.65 0.00
CA ALA A 36 10.15 -9.53 0.97
C ALA A 36 8.73 -9.06 1.38
N PHE A 37 8.51 -7.75 1.45
CA PHE A 37 7.23 -7.14 1.87
C PHE A 37 6.77 -6.02 0.94
N SER A 38 7.44 -5.85 -0.19
CA SER A 38 7.21 -4.72 -1.09
C SER A 38 7.33 -5.14 -2.54
N VAL A 39 6.57 -4.49 -3.42
CA VAL A 39 6.76 -4.58 -4.87
C VAL A 39 7.04 -3.20 -5.43
N VAL A 40 7.90 -3.10 -6.44
CA VAL A 40 8.21 -1.84 -7.10
C VAL A 40 7.65 -1.90 -8.50
N ARG A 41 6.81 -0.94 -8.86
CA ARG A 41 6.26 -0.80 -10.21
C ARG A 41 6.68 0.52 -10.83
N LEU A 42 6.85 0.49 -12.15
CA LEU A 42 6.98 1.71 -12.93
C LEU A 42 5.63 2.44 -12.91
N ALA A 43 5.64 3.75 -12.75
CA ALA A 43 4.43 4.56 -12.74
C ALA A 43 4.65 5.85 -13.52
N GLU A 44 3.69 6.23 -14.34
CA GLU A 44 3.69 7.53 -15.02
C GLU A 44 2.79 8.51 -14.28
N SER A 45 3.26 9.74 -14.06
CA SER A 45 2.46 10.80 -13.46
C SER A 45 1.30 11.21 -14.38
N LYS A 46 0.08 11.29 -13.83
CA LYS A 46 -1.07 11.81 -14.58
C LYS A 46 -1.06 13.32 -14.73
N GLU A 47 -0.43 14.02 -13.79
CA GLU A 47 -0.32 15.49 -13.80
C GLU A 47 0.76 15.94 -14.79
N ASN A 48 1.90 15.24 -14.78
CA ASN A 48 3.03 15.53 -15.64
C ASN A 48 3.30 14.35 -16.60
N HIS A 49 2.61 14.37 -17.75
CA HIS A 49 2.77 13.34 -18.78
C HIS A 49 4.25 13.16 -19.18
N GLY A 50 4.69 11.92 -19.31
CA GLY A 50 6.08 11.57 -19.62
C GLY A 50 7.02 11.50 -18.41
N VAL A 51 6.61 11.96 -17.21
CA VAL A 51 7.41 11.80 -16.00
C VAL A 51 7.16 10.42 -15.40
N MET A 52 8.24 9.63 -15.33
CA MET A 52 8.24 8.26 -14.86
C MET A 52 8.85 8.15 -13.47
N HIS A 53 8.21 7.38 -12.59
CA HIS A 53 8.66 7.11 -11.23
C HIS A 53 8.67 5.62 -10.93
N ALA A 54 9.54 5.19 -10.02
CA ALA A 54 9.47 3.87 -9.41
C ALA A 54 8.65 3.97 -8.13
N VAL A 55 7.51 3.30 -8.07
CA VAL A 55 6.63 3.30 -6.90
C VAL A 55 6.83 2.01 -6.11
N LYS A 56 7.38 2.14 -4.91
CA LYS A 56 7.51 1.05 -3.94
C LYS A 56 6.23 0.90 -3.13
N ILE A 57 5.48 -0.16 -3.40
CA ILE A 57 4.21 -0.52 -2.77
C ILE A 57 4.52 -1.50 -1.65
N ILE A 58 4.02 -1.25 -0.44
CA ILE A 58 4.33 -2.03 0.76
C ILE A 58 3.03 -2.43 1.45
N ASP A 59 2.85 -3.72 1.73
CA ASP A 59 1.71 -4.20 2.50
C ASP A 59 1.95 -3.95 4.00
N LYS A 60 1.20 -3.00 4.56
CA LYS A 60 1.29 -2.66 5.99
C LYS A 60 0.94 -3.84 6.90
N LYS A 61 0.09 -4.77 6.47
CA LYS A 61 -0.27 -5.95 7.28
C LYS A 61 0.92 -6.88 7.46
N ALA A 62 1.75 -7.02 6.42
CA ALA A 62 2.95 -7.83 6.45
C ALA A 62 4.10 -7.20 7.28
N LEU A 63 3.99 -5.90 7.60
CA LEU A 63 4.94 -5.16 8.42
C LEU A 63 4.58 -5.10 9.92
N LYS A 64 3.52 -5.78 10.35
CA LYS A 64 3.10 -5.77 11.76
C LYS A 64 4.26 -6.23 12.66
N GLY A 65 4.73 -5.36 13.55
CA GLY A 65 5.90 -5.60 14.42
C GLY A 65 7.26 -5.19 13.85
N LYS A 66 7.30 -4.58 12.66
CA LYS A 66 8.50 -4.00 12.02
C LYS A 66 8.25 -2.58 11.49
N GLU A 67 7.32 -1.86 12.12
CA GLU A 67 6.89 -0.52 11.70
C GLU A 67 8.06 0.48 11.80
N ASP A 68 8.89 0.37 12.82
CA ASP A 68 10.11 1.19 13.00
C ASP A 68 11.06 1.10 11.81
N SER A 69 11.16 -0.07 11.18
CA SER A 69 12.02 -0.27 10.01
C SER A 69 11.50 0.49 8.78
N LEU A 70 10.18 0.59 8.62
CA LEU A 70 9.56 1.36 7.55
C LEU A 70 9.76 2.86 7.79
N GLU A 71 9.52 3.32 9.01
CA GLU A 71 9.70 4.73 9.37
C GLU A 71 11.15 5.18 9.20
N ASN A 72 12.11 4.33 9.61
CA ASN A 72 13.52 4.60 9.41
C ASN A 72 13.89 4.73 7.93
N GLU A 73 13.37 3.83 7.08
CA GLU A 73 13.59 3.91 5.62
C GLU A 73 13.10 5.24 5.06
N ILE A 74 11.87 5.65 5.41
CA ILE A 74 11.31 6.94 4.98
C ILE A 74 12.15 8.11 5.49
N LYS A 75 12.59 8.05 6.75
CA LYS A 75 13.38 9.13 7.38
C LYS A 75 14.74 9.30 6.72
N VAL A 76 15.40 8.21 6.34
CA VAL A 76 16.69 8.25 5.64
C VAL A 76 16.53 8.81 4.22
N LEU A 77 15.48 8.42 3.49
CA LEU A 77 15.25 8.85 2.10
C LEU A 77 14.76 10.30 1.97
N ARG A 78 14.23 10.91 3.02
CA ARG A 78 13.73 12.30 3.02
C ARG A 78 14.80 13.36 3.32
N ARG A 79 16.06 12.96 3.44
CA ARG A 79 17.19 13.82 3.78
C ARG A 79 17.94 14.25 2.54
#